data_AF-A0A955XM48-F1
#
_entry.id   AF-A0A955XM48-F1
#
_cell.length_a   1.000
_cell.length_b   1.000
_cell.length_c   1.000
_cell.angle_alpha   90.00
_cell.angle_beta   90.00
_cell.angle_gamma   90.00
#
_symmetry.space_group_name_H-M   'P 1'
#
loop_
_entity.id
_entity.type
_entity.pdbx_description
1 polymer ?
#
loop_
_entity_poly.entity_id
_entity_poly.type
_entity_poly.pdbx_seq_one_letter_code
_entity_poly.pdbx_strand_id
1 'polypeptide(L)'
;GVRPAVEGAAYGVLYGFGAAREATIVAALRAYLGGTAEHARAAGGFLDGLFQSARGVFLRSPRLLAAVGEALAALDWEVFKVALPDLRRAFTRFIPTEIDHIAERARTLVGLAEPEDVDAPVPPALARVAGALDAEARAALEGWL
;
A
#
# COMPACT_ATOMS: atom_id res chain seq x y z
N GLY A 1 10.03 27.18 0.89
CA GLY A 1 9.49 26.25 -0.14
C GLY A 1 8.12 25.79 0.30
N VAL A 2 7.24 25.43 -0.65
CA VAL A 2 5.90 24.88 -0.35
C VAL A 2 6.03 23.61 0.49
N ARG A 3 5.14 23.40 1.46
CA ARG A 3 5.11 22.18 2.28
C ARG A 3 4.55 21.03 1.43
N PRO A 4 5.23 19.86 1.32
CA PRO A 4 4.80 18.76 0.45
C PRO A 4 3.35 18.32 0.64
N ALA A 5 2.88 18.26 1.89
CA ALA A 5 1.49 17.93 2.19
C ALA A 5 0.47 18.93 1.65
N VAL A 6 0.81 20.23 1.63
CA VAL A 6 -0.08 21.25 1.06
C VAL A 6 -0.15 21.10 -0.46
N GLU A 7 0.98 20.82 -1.10
CA GLU A 7 1.03 20.58 -2.55
C GLU A 7 0.21 19.34 -2.94
N GLY A 8 0.41 18.22 -2.24
CA GLY A 8 -0.37 17.00 -2.47
C GLY A 8 -1.87 17.23 -2.29
N ALA A 9 -2.26 17.96 -1.24
CA ALA A 9 -3.66 18.31 -1.01
C ALA A 9 -4.24 19.18 -2.14
N ALA A 10 -3.47 20.16 -2.64
CA ALA A 10 -3.89 20.98 -3.77
C ALA A 10 -4.12 20.11 -5.03
N TYR A 11 -3.22 19.17 -5.32
CA TYR A 11 -3.40 18.25 -6.44
C TYR A 11 -4.64 17.37 -6.28
N GLY A 12 -4.92 16.87 -5.08
CA GLY A 12 -6.11 16.05 -4.85
C GLY A 12 -7.40 16.83 -5.05
N VAL A 13 -7.46 18.07 -4.57
CA VAL A 13 -8.60 18.99 -4.83
C VAL A 13 -8.75 19.26 -6.32
N LEU A 14 -7.68 19.65 -7.01
CA LEU A 14 -7.71 19.95 -8.45
C LEU A 14 -8.14 18.74 -9.28
N TYR A 15 -7.64 17.55 -8.96
CA TYR A 15 -8.04 16.32 -9.63
C TYR A 15 -9.50 15.96 -9.38
N GLY A 16 -9.99 16.14 -8.14
CA GLY A 16 -11.40 15.95 -7.80
C GLY A 16 -12.36 16.87 -8.58
N PHE A 17 -11.91 18.08 -8.94
CA PHE A 17 -12.66 19.01 -9.79
C PHE A 17 -12.38 18.85 -11.31
N GLY A 18 -11.56 17.89 -11.72
CA GLY A 18 -11.17 17.69 -13.12
C GLY A 18 -10.21 18.76 -13.67
N ALA A 19 -9.66 19.62 -12.80
CA ALA A 19 -8.70 20.67 -13.15
C ALA A 19 -7.25 20.17 -13.21
N ALA A 20 -6.97 18.96 -12.72
CA ALA A 20 -5.70 18.27 -12.90
C ALA A 20 -5.93 16.88 -13.48
N ARG A 21 -4.94 16.39 -14.22
CA ARG A 21 -4.88 15.04 -14.79
C ARG A 21 -3.93 14.16 -13.98
N GLU A 22 -4.12 12.85 -14.03
CA GLU A 22 -3.28 11.86 -13.33
C GLU A 22 -1.80 12.07 -13.66
N ALA A 23 -1.50 12.32 -14.94
CA ALA A 23 -0.14 12.58 -15.41
C ALA A 23 0.55 13.75 -14.70
N THR A 24 -0.20 14.78 -14.27
CA THR A 24 0.38 15.92 -13.54
C THR A 24 0.75 15.52 -12.11
N ILE A 25 -0.11 14.73 -11.45
CA ILE A 25 0.16 14.19 -10.11
C ILE A 25 1.38 13.27 -10.15
N VAL A 26 1.47 12.39 -11.16
CA VAL A 26 2.62 11.51 -11.36
C VAL A 26 3.90 12.30 -11.58
N ALA A 27 3.86 13.34 -12.41
CA ALA A 27 5.03 14.17 -12.66
C ALA A 27 5.52 14.84 -11.36
N ALA A 28 4.60 15.39 -10.56
CA ALA A 28 4.92 15.97 -9.26
C ALA A 28 5.51 14.94 -8.29
N LEU A 29 4.86 13.77 -8.15
CA LEU A 29 5.36 12.69 -7.32
C LEU A 29 6.74 12.21 -7.77
N ARG A 30 6.96 11.99 -9.07
CA ARG A 30 8.26 11.60 -9.62
C ARG A 30 9.34 12.65 -9.39
N ALA A 31 9.00 13.94 -9.36
CA ALA A 31 9.96 14.99 -9.01
C ALA A 31 10.46 14.87 -7.57
N TYR A 32 9.59 14.49 -6.63
CA TYR A 32 10.00 14.16 -5.25
C TYR A 32 10.86 12.89 -5.19
N LEU A 33 10.48 11.86 -5.96
CA LEU A 33 11.13 10.55 -5.93
C LEU A 33 12.47 10.49 -6.68
N GLY A 34 12.68 11.32 -7.70
CA GLY A 34 13.92 11.39 -8.49
C GLY A 34 15.00 12.31 -7.91
N GLY A 35 14.79 12.86 -6.73
CA GLY A 35 15.71 13.79 -6.07
C GLY A 35 16.68 13.12 -5.10
N THR A 36 17.16 13.90 -4.13
CA THR A 36 17.96 13.40 -3.01
C THR A 36 17.13 12.53 -2.06
N ALA A 37 17.79 11.80 -1.14
CA ALA A 37 17.11 11.04 -0.09
C ALA A 37 16.15 11.90 0.77
N GLU A 38 16.41 13.20 0.90
CA GLU A 38 15.52 14.15 1.57
C GLU A 38 14.23 14.40 0.77
N HIS A 39 14.33 14.56 -0.55
CA HIS A 39 13.16 14.69 -1.43
C HIS A 39 12.32 13.41 -1.44
N ALA A 40 12.96 12.24 -1.37
CA ALA A 40 12.25 10.97 -1.27
C ALA A 40 11.40 10.86 0.00
N ARG A 41 11.88 11.36 1.15
CA ARG A 41 11.07 11.45 2.40
C ARG A 41 9.89 12.40 2.23
N ALA A 42 10.10 13.51 1.53
CA ALA A 42 9.05 14.48 1.25
C ALA A 42 7.90 13.91 0.39
N ALA A 43 8.15 12.87 -0.41
CA ALA A 43 7.11 12.17 -1.18
C ALA A 43 6.01 11.57 -0.30
N GLY A 44 6.36 11.04 0.88
CA GLY A 44 5.35 10.55 1.83
C GLY A 44 4.46 11.68 2.35
N GLY A 45 5.03 12.86 2.61
CA GLY A 45 4.25 14.06 2.94
C GLY A 45 3.33 14.51 1.81
N PHE A 46 3.81 14.45 0.56
CA PHE A 46 2.99 14.72 -0.62
C PHE A 46 1.80 13.75 -0.73
N LEU A 47 2.04 12.44 -0.64
CA LEU A 47 0.97 11.44 -0.69
C LEU A 47 -0.01 11.59 0.48
N ASP A 48 0.47 11.92 1.67
CA ASP A 48 -0.38 12.18 2.83
C ASP A 48 -1.40 13.30 2.57
N GLY A 49 -0.95 14.41 1.98
CA GLY A 49 -1.83 15.50 1.55
C GLY A 49 -2.78 15.13 0.42
N LEU A 50 -2.28 14.40 -0.57
CA LEU A 50 -3.10 13.89 -1.69
C LEU A 50 -4.23 13.00 -1.18
N PHE A 51 -3.92 12.04 -0.31
CA PHE A 51 -4.92 11.15 0.27
C PHE A 51 -5.88 11.88 1.20
N GLN A 52 -5.44 12.95 1.89
CA GLN A 52 -6.35 13.78 2.69
C GLN A 52 -7.51 14.35 1.88
N SER A 53 -7.21 14.84 0.68
CA SER A 53 -8.13 15.61 -0.15
C SER A 53 -8.85 14.76 -1.19
N ALA A 54 -8.25 13.65 -1.62
CA ALA A 54 -8.72 12.84 -2.73
C ALA A 54 -8.85 11.33 -2.41
N ARG A 55 -9.00 10.95 -1.13
CA ARG A 55 -9.13 9.54 -0.70
C ARG A 55 -10.12 8.72 -1.53
N GLY A 56 -11.37 9.20 -1.64
CA GLY A 56 -12.43 8.51 -2.38
C GLY A 56 -12.15 8.44 -3.88
N VAL A 57 -11.44 9.43 -4.42
CA VAL A 57 -11.06 9.46 -5.82
C VAL A 57 -9.94 8.46 -6.10
N PHE A 58 -8.93 8.39 -5.23
CA PHE A 58 -7.88 7.38 -5.27
C PHE A 58 -8.45 5.95 -5.24
N LEU A 59 -9.44 5.70 -4.38
CA LEU A 59 -10.13 4.40 -4.30
C LEU A 59 -11.01 4.07 -5.51
N ARG A 60 -11.47 5.06 -6.28
CA ARG A 60 -12.35 4.85 -7.44
C ARG A 60 -11.65 4.93 -8.78
N SER A 61 -10.43 5.48 -8.84
CA SER A 61 -9.68 5.67 -10.09
C SER A 61 -8.57 4.63 -10.22
N PRO A 62 -8.77 3.55 -11.01
CA PRO A 62 -7.70 2.61 -11.32
C PRO A 62 -6.51 3.29 -11.98
N ARG A 63 -6.77 4.33 -12.79
CA ARG A 63 -5.74 5.11 -13.48
C ARG A 63 -4.82 5.81 -12.49
N LEU A 64 -5.37 6.49 -11.49
CA LEU A 64 -4.57 7.20 -10.49
C LEU A 64 -3.77 6.23 -9.61
N LEU A 65 -4.38 5.11 -9.21
CA LEU A 65 -3.70 4.08 -8.42
C LEU A 65 -2.53 3.47 -9.21
N ALA A 66 -2.74 3.11 -10.48
CA ALA A 66 -1.69 2.62 -11.38
C ALA A 66 -0.55 3.63 -11.52
N ALA A 67 -0.89 4.89 -11.76
CA ALA A 67 0.06 6.00 -11.88
C ALA A 67 0.97 6.15 -10.65
N VAL A 68 0.38 6.10 -9.44
CA VAL A 68 1.13 6.17 -8.19
C VAL A 68 1.98 4.89 -7.99
N GLY A 69 1.41 3.72 -8.27
CA GLY A 69 2.11 2.44 -8.20
C GLY A 69 3.35 2.40 -9.08
N GLU A 70 3.24 2.81 -10.35
CA GLU A 70 4.37 2.89 -11.29
C GLU A 70 5.46 3.87 -10.86
N ALA A 71 5.07 5.00 -10.25
CA ALA A 71 6.03 5.97 -9.73
C ALA A 71 6.82 5.38 -8.55
N LEU A 72 6.16 4.63 -7.67
CA LEU A 72 6.80 3.95 -6.55
C LEU A 72 7.66 2.74 -7.00
N ALA A 73 7.20 1.98 -8.00
CA ALA A 73 7.92 0.83 -8.53
C ALA A 73 9.21 1.23 -9.27
N ALA A 74 9.29 2.45 -9.79
CA ALA A 74 10.47 2.99 -10.46
C ALA A 74 11.55 3.52 -9.49
N LEU A 75 11.33 3.45 -8.18
CA LEU A 75 12.30 3.90 -7.18
C LEU A 75 13.49 2.94 -7.08
N ASP A 76 14.68 3.53 -6.92
CA ASP A 76 15.84 2.78 -6.44
C ASP A 76 15.56 2.19 -5.05
N TRP A 77 16.09 0.99 -4.78
CA TRP A 77 15.82 0.26 -3.56
C TRP A 77 16.29 0.99 -2.29
N GLU A 78 17.44 1.66 -2.32
CA GLU A 78 17.94 2.40 -1.16
C GLU A 78 17.09 3.64 -0.89
N VAL A 79 16.65 4.31 -1.95
CA VAL A 79 15.73 5.44 -1.85
C VAL A 79 14.36 5.00 -1.31
N PHE A 80 13.85 3.87 -1.79
CA PHE A 80 12.59 3.31 -1.33
C PHE A 80 12.60 3.01 0.16
N LYS A 81 13.65 2.37 0.69
CA LYS A 81 13.76 2.08 2.13
C LYS A 81 13.70 3.35 2.99
N VAL A 82 14.32 4.44 2.51
CA VAL A 82 14.29 5.73 3.21
C VAL A 82 12.90 6.35 3.21
N ALA A 83 12.17 6.26 2.10
CA ALA A 83 10.80 6.80 1.99
C ALA A 83 9.74 5.92 2.66
N LEU A 84 10.00 4.62 2.82
CA LEU A 84 9.02 3.62 3.24
C LEU A 84 8.26 3.95 4.54
N PRO A 85 8.88 4.45 5.62
CA PRO A 85 8.14 4.81 6.84
C PRO A 85 7.09 5.90 6.59
N ASP A 86 7.45 6.94 5.84
CA ASP A 86 6.53 8.04 5.50
C ASP A 86 5.46 7.59 4.51
N LEU A 87 5.80 6.72 3.56
CA LEU A 87 4.83 6.09 2.65
C LEU A 87 3.81 5.27 3.45
N ARG A 88 4.27 4.37 4.33
CA ARG A 88 3.38 3.56 5.20
C ARG A 88 2.45 4.44 6.02
N ARG A 89 2.97 5.53 6.59
CA ARG A 89 2.16 6.50 7.34
C ARG A 89 1.07 7.12 6.48
N ALA A 90 1.36 7.54 5.24
CA ALA A 90 0.33 8.11 4.36
C ALA A 90 -0.83 7.12 4.12
N PHE A 91 -0.53 5.82 4.01
CA PHE A 91 -1.56 4.79 3.84
C PHE A 91 -2.40 4.50 5.09
N THR A 92 -2.01 4.92 6.30
CA THR A 92 -2.86 4.70 7.50
C THR A 92 -4.15 5.52 7.50
N ARG A 93 -4.36 6.37 6.49
CA ARG A 93 -5.62 7.11 6.27
C ARG A 93 -6.74 6.24 5.72
N PHE A 94 -6.41 5.07 5.17
CA PHE A 94 -7.38 4.12 4.64
C PHE A 94 -7.76 3.13 5.74
N ILE A 95 -9.04 2.80 5.82
CA ILE A 95 -9.52 1.73 6.71
C ILE A 95 -9.11 0.36 6.16
N PRO A 96 -9.15 -0.74 6.96
CA PRO A 96 -8.69 -2.05 6.51
C PRO A 96 -9.26 -2.50 5.15
N THR A 97 -10.58 -2.41 4.98
CA THR A 97 -11.24 -2.80 3.72
C THR A 97 -10.82 -1.96 2.51
N GLU A 98 -10.43 -0.70 2.73
CA GLU A 98 -9.90 0.16 1.68
C GLU A 98 -8.46 -0.18 1.33
N ILE A 99 -7.66 -0.57 2.32
CA ILE A 99 -6.32 -1.12 2.11
C ILE A 99 -6.40 -2.42 1.31
N ASP A 100 -7.33 -3.33 1.64
CA ASP A 100 -7.52 -4.59 0.92
C ASP A 100 -7.84 -4.34 -0.56
N HIS A 101 -8.74 -3.38 -0.83
CA HIS A 101 -9.09 -2.97 -2.19
C HIS A 101 -7.93 -2.33 -2.96
N ILE A 102 -7.10 -1.54 -2.28
CA ILE A 102 -5.86 -0.99 -2.87
C ILE A 102 -4.89 -2.13 -3.16
N ALA A 103 -4.72 -3.07 -2.23
CA ALA A 103 -3.80 -4.20 -2.33
C ALA A 103 -4.17 -5.14 -3.48
N GLU A 104 -5.45 -5.45 -3.66
CA GLU A 104 -6.00 -6.21 -4.80
C GLU A 104 -5.55 -5.60 -6.13
N ARG A 105 -5.79 -4.30 -6.30
CA ARG A 105 -5.42 -3.59 -7.52
C ARG A 105 -3.91 -3.50 -7.70
N ALA A 106 -3.18 -3.27 -6.62
CA ALA A 106 -1.72 -3.23 -6.66
C ALA A 106 -1.15 -4.57 -7.11
N ARG A 107 -1.66 -5.71 -6.61
CA ARG A 107 -1.27 -7.06 -7.04
C ARG A 107 -1.46 -7.26 -8.53
N THR A 108 -2.64 -6.91 -9.04
CA THR A 108 -2.94 -6.98 -10.48
C THR A 108 -1.92 -6.17 -11.29
N LEU A 109 -1.58 -4.95 -10.84
CA LEU A 109 -0.63 -4.08 -11.53
C LEU A 109 0.80 -4.62 -11.56
N VAL A 110 1.24 -5.29 -10.49
CA VAL A 110 2.58 -5.86 -10.41
C VAL A 110 2.65 -7.32 -10.89
N GLY A 111 1.54 -7.88 -11.40
CA GLY A 111 1.47 -9.25 -11.91
C GLY A 111 1.62 -10.32 -10.83
N LEU A 112 1.28 -10.00 -9.57
CA LEU A 112 1.24 -11.00 -8.50
C LEU A 112 -0.03 -11.84 -8.62
N ALA A 113 0.11 -13.14 -8.34
CA ALA A 113 -1.03 -14.05 -8.23
C ALA A 113 -1.98 -13.61 -7.10
N GLU A 114 -3.23 -14.06 -7.19
CA GLU A 114 -4.18 -13.94 -6.08
C GLU A 114 -3.55 -14.50 -4.80
N PRO A 115 -3.67 -13.82 -3.65
CA PRO A 115 -3.20 -14.32 -2.39
C PRO A 115 -3.90 -15.65 -2.13
N GLU A 116 -3.16 -16.56 -1.51
CA GLU A 116 -3.75 -17.76 -0.96
C GLU A 116 -4.85 -17.33 0.01
N ASP A 117 -6.05 -17.87 -0.18
CA ASP A 117 -7.18 -17.59 0.70
C ASP A 117 -6.86 -18.18 2.08
N VAL A 118 -6.44 -17.31 3.00
CA VAL A 118 -6.07 -17.68 4.37
C VAL A 118 -7.27 -18.16 5.19
N ASP A 119 -8.49 -17.83 4.75
CA ASP A 119 -9.74 -18.31 5.33
C ASP A 119 -10.26 -19.57 4.63
N ALA A 120 -9.54 -20.07 3.60
CA ALA A 120 -9.91 -21.29 2.92
C ALA A 120 -9.96 -22.46 3.91
N PRO A 121 -10.95 -23.36 3.77
CA PRO A 121 -11.01 -24.55 4.60
C PRO A 121 -9.70 -25.34 4.49
N VAL A 122 -9.06 -25.59 5.64
CA VAL A 122 -7.86 -26.41 5.69
C VAL A 122 -8.17 -27.78 5.06
N PRO A 123 -7.35 -28.25 4.09
CA PRO A 123 -7.59 -29.53 3.43
C PRO A 123 -7.78 -30.67 4.46
N PRO A 124 -8.77 -31.55 4.31
CA PRO A 124 -9.05 -32.60 5.29
C PRO A 124 -7.85 -33.50 5.62
N ALA A 125 -6.94 -33.69 4.66
CA ALA A 125 -5.69 -34.41 4.88
C ALA A 125 -4.76 -33.68 5.86
N LEU A 126 -4.60 -32.37 5.70
CA LEU A 126 -3.76 -31.53 6.55
C LEU A 126 -4.38 -31.38 7.96
N ALA A 127 -5.70 -31.21 8.03
CA ALA A 127 -6.43 -31.13 9.30
C ALA A 127 -6.28 -32.40 10.15
N ARG A 128 -6.29 -33.59 9.52
CA ARG A 128 -6.04 -34.86 10.21
C ARG A 128 -4.62 -34.94 10.78
N VAL A 129 -3.62 -34.52 10.00
CA VAL A 129 -2.21 -34.51 10.43
C VAL A 129 -2.03 -33.54 11.61
N ALA A 130 -2.57 -32.32 11.51
CA ALA A 130 -2.52 -31.35 12.59
C ALA A 130 -3.20 -31.87 13.87
N GLY A 131 -4.39 -32.49 13.74
CA GLY A 131 -5.09 -33.07 14.88
C GLY A 131 -4.33 -34.22 15.55
N ALA A 132 -3.62 -35.05 14.78
CA ALA A 132 -2.77 -36.11 15.34
C ALA A 132 -1.59 -35.52 16.11
N LEU A 133 -0.91 -34.51 15.55
CA LEU A 133 0.18 -33.80 16.21
C LEU A 133 -0.27 -33.10 17.50
N ASP A 134 -1.45 -32.46 17.50
CA ASP A 134 -2.02 -31.83 18.69
C ASP A 134 -2.36 -32.85 19.78
N ALA A 135 -2.84 -34.04 19.41
CA ALA A 135 -3.11 -35.11 20.35
C ALA A 135 -1.82 -35.67 20.97
N GLU A 136 -0.78 -35.88 20.15
CA GLU A 136 0.54 -36.30 20.62
C GLU A 136 1.18 -35.25 21.55
N ALA A 137 1.12 -33.97 21.17
CA ALA A 137 1.62 -32.87 21.98
C ALA A 137 0.90 -32.78 23.33
N ARG A 138 -0.43 -32.94 23.34
CA ARG A 138 -1.21 -32.95 24.59
C ARG A 138 -0.84 -34.13 25.48
N ALA A 139 -0.73 -35.35 24.94
CA ALA A 139 -0.33 -36.52 25.70
C ALA A 139 1.08 -36.38 26.29
N ALA A 140 2.01 -35.80 25.54
CA ALA A 140 3.35 -35.50 26.03
C ALA A 140 3.35 -34.49 27.19
N LEU A 141 2.54 -33.43 27.09
CA LEU A 141 2.41 -32.41 28.14
C LEU A 141 1.73 -32.95 29.41
N GLU A 142 0.73 -33.82 29.28
CA GLU A 142 0.08 -34.47 30.42
C GLU A 142 1.02 -35.43 31.16
N GLY A 143 1.96 -36.07 30.45
CA GLY A 143 3.00 -36.89 31.07
C GLY A 143 4.06 -36.10 31.84
N TRP A 144 4.07 -34.77 31.75
CA TRP A 144 5.02 -33.88 32.45
C TRP A 144 4.44 -33.23 33.72
N LEU A 145 3.13 -33.40 33.97
CA LEU A 145 2.43 -32.94 35.18
C LEU A 145 2.26 -34.08 36.18
#